data_AF-A0A7X8ULT2-F1
#
_entry.id   AF-A0A7X8ULT2-F1
#
_cell.length_a   1.000
_cell.length_b   1.000
_cell.length_c   1.000
_cell.angle_alpha   90.00
_cell.angle_beta   90.00
_cell.angle_gamma   90.00
#
_symmetry.space_group_name_H-M   'P 1'
#
loop_
_entity.id
_entity.type
_entity.pdbx_description
1 polymer ?
#
loop_
_entity_poly.entity_id
_entity_poly.type
_entity_poly.pdbx_seq_one_letter_code
_entity_poly.pdbx_strand_id
1 'polypeptide(L)'
;IHLHNSEISIPHILAEAELGVDIISIGPAADIAEVRKALDGKCCFSGNLDPIGTLLRGSVADVEKQARRIVKTCRGTGYVFNSGEMIPRDVPVENMKAMVKAAREAS
;
A
#
# COMPACT_ATOMS: atom_id res chain seq x y z
N ILE A 1 -5.05 11.92 11.80
CA ILE A 1 -3.68 12.19 11.29
C ILE A 1 -3.22 11.00 10.47
N HIS A 2 -3.05 11.20 9.16
CA HIS A 2 -2.41 10.22 8.27
C HIS A 2 -0.94 10.63 8.10
N LEU A 3 -0.01 9.81 8.58
CA LEU A 3 1.42 10.05 8.46
C LEU A 3 1.92 9.44 7.16
N HIS A 4 2.50 10.26 6.29
CA HIS A 4 2.94 9.85 4.97
C HIS A 4 4.40 10.24 4.73
N ASN A 5 5.30 9.27 4.82
CA ASN A 5 6.75 9.46 4.69
C ASN A 5 7.47 8.31 3.95
N SER A 6 6.74 7.35 3.37
CA SER A 6 7.32 6.20 2.65
C SER A 6 8.29 5.34 3.48
N GLU A 7 8.13 5.27 4.81
CA GLU A 7 8.97 4.42 5.66
C GLU A 7 8.76 2.92 5.34
N ILE A 8 9.84 2.16 5.46
CA ILE A 8 9.90 0.73 5.17
C ILE A 8 10.53 -0.08 6.32
N SER A 9 11.21 0.60 7.25
CA SER A 9 11.86 0.02 8.43
C SER A 9 10.82 -0.32 9.49
N ILE A 10 10.64 -1.62 9.79
CA ILE A 10 9.69 -2.08 10.83
C ILE A 10 9.90 -1.39 12.18
N PRO A 11 11.13 -1.24 12.72
CA PRO A 11 11.34 -0.51 13.96
C PRO A 11 10.85 0.94 13.92
N HIS A 12 11.02 1.64 12.80
CA HIS A 12 10.57 3.03 12.67
C HIS A 12 9.05 3.11 12.48
N ILE A 13 8.46 2.24 11.68
CA ILE A 13 6.99 2.13 11.53
C ILE A 13 6.32 1.89 12.89
N LEU A 14 6.91 1.04 13.73
CA LEU A 14 6.40 0.81 15.09
C LEU A 14 6.56 2.04 15.98
N ALA A 15 7.68 2.77 15.86
CA ALA A 15 7.87 4.03 16.59
C ALA A 15 6.88 5.11 16.16
N GLU A 16 6.51 5.16 14.88
CA GLU A 16 5.48 6.07 14.36
C GLU A 16 4.10 5.79 14.93
N ALA A 17 3.75 4.52 15.15
CA ALA A 17 2.48 4.14 15.77
C ALA A 17 2.33 4.72 17.20
N GLU A 18 3.45 4.86 17.93
CA GLU A 18 3.46 5.45 19.28
C GLU A 18 3.24 6.98 19.28
N LEU A 19 3.30 7.63 18.11
CA LEU A 19 3.02 9.07 17.98
C LEU A 19 1.52 9.41 18.07
N GLY A 20 0.64 8.41 18.13
CA GLY A 20 -0.82 8.59 18.17
C GLY A 20 -1.42 8.99 16.81
N VAL A 21 -0.77 8.59 15.71
CA VAL A 21 -1.30 8.77 14.36
C VAL A 21 -2.41 7.75 14.06
N ASP A 22 -3.38 8.12 13.23
CA ASP A 22 -4.52 7.25 12.91
C ASP A 22 -4.16 6.22 11.83
N ILE A 23 -3.36 6.64 10.83
CA ILE A 23 -2.94 5.79 9.71
C ILE A 23 -1.48 6.08 9.38
N ILE A 24 -0.68 5.03 9.16
CA ILE A 24 0.69 5.12 8.64
C ILE A 24 0.72 4.71 7.17
N SER A 25 1.35 5.52 6.30
CA SER A 25 1.61 5.17 4.90
C SER A 25 2.89 4.36 4.76
N ILE A 26 2.81 3.23 4.07
CA ILE A 26 3.90 2.27 3.94
C ILE A 26 4.52 2.39 2.55
N GLY A 27 5.84 2.55 2.52
CA GLY A 27 6.59 2.74 1.29
C GLY A 27 6.57 1.51 0.36
N PRO A 28 6.77 1.72 -0.96
CA PRO A 28 6.58 0.66 -1.96
C PRO A 28 7.62 -0.46 -1.92
N ALA A 29 8.77 -0.22 -1.29
CA ALA A 29 9.82 -1.23 -1.13
C ALA A 29 9.61 -2.14 0.10
N ALA A 30 8.66 -1.83 0.98
CA ALA A 30 8.40 -2.64 2.17
C ALA A 30 7.77 -3.99 1.82
N ASP A 31 8.10 -5.02 2.60
CA ASP A 31 7.32 -6.26 2.61
C ASP A 31 6.02 -6.04 3.38
N ILE A 32 4.93 -5.92 2.66
CA ILE A 32 3.62 -5.64 3.24
C ILE A 32 3.10 -6.76 4.16
N ALA A 33 3.58 -8.00 4.01
CA ALA A 33 3.20 -9.09 4.91
C ALA A 33 3.84 -8.92 6.30
N GLU A 34 5.12 -8.52 6.35
CA GLU A 34 5.82 -8.21 7.59
C GLU A 34 5.25 -6.96 8.26
N VAL A 35 4.95 -5.92 7.47
CA VAL A 35 4.30 -4.70 7.99
C VAL A 35 2.91 -5.02 8.56
N ARG A 36 2.10 -5.81 7.86
CA ARG A 36 0.81 -6.29 8.38
C ARG A 36 0.99 -6.89 9.76
N LYS A 37 1.91 -7.85 9.90
CA LYS A 37 2.14 -8.56 11.17
C LYS A 37 2.59 -7.60 12.28
N ALA A 38 3.39 -6.59 11.95
CA ALA A 38 3.88 -5.61 12.91
C ALA A 38 2.78 -4.67 13.44
N LEU A 39 1.87 -4.24 12.55
CA LEU A 39 0.84 -3.22 12.85
C LEU A 39 -0.55 -3.77 13.18
N ASP A 40 -0.82 -5.06 12.95
CA ASP A 40 -2.14 -5.65 13.22
C ASP A 40 -2.56 -5.43 14.69
N GLY A 41 -3.76 -4.89 14.88
CA GLY A 41 -4.30 -4.51 16.19
C GLY A 41 -3.63 -3.29 16.86
N LYS A 42 -2.63 -2.64 16.24
CA LYS A 42 -1.92 -1.48 16.82
C LYS A 42 -2.27 -0.14 16.18
N CYS A 43 -2.24 -0.08 14.85
CA CYS A 43 -2.52 1.14 14.09
C CYS A 43 -3.05 0.75 12.70
N CYS A 44 -3.94 1.57 12.15
CA CYS A 44 -4.33 1.40 10.74
C CYS A 44 -3.16 1.76 9.83
N PHE A 45 -3.11 1.19 8.64
CA PHE A 45 -2.02 1.42 7.71
C PHE A 45 -2.49 1.41 6.26
N SER A 46 -1.70 2.05 5.40
CA SER A 46 -2.01 2.24 3.99
C SER A 46 -0.77 2.05 3.11
N GLY A 47 -0.94 2.06 1.79
CA GLY A 47 0.12 1.71 0.83
C GLY A 47 -0.18 0.34 0.23
N ASN A 48 0.77 -0.43 -0.30
CA ASN A 48 2.10 0.02 -0.69
C ASN A 48 2.37 -0.29 -2.17
N LEU A 49 1.35 -0.25 -3.03
CA LEU A 49 1.53 -0.54 -4.45
C LEU A 49 2.59 0.38 -5.05
N ASP A 50 3.59 -0.21 -5.72
CA ASP A 50 4.69 0.53 -6.34
C ASP A 50 4.18 1.47 -7.46
N PRO A 51 4.27 2.80 -7.27
CA PRO A 51 3.73 3.75 -8.23
C PRO A 51 4.57 3.85 -9.52
N ILE A 52 5.84 3.44 -9.50
CA ILE A 52 6.75 3.56 -10.64
C ILE A 52 6.88 2.23 -11.38
N GLY A 53 7.36 1.19 -10.70
CA GLY A 53 7.66 -0.09 -11.35
C GLY A 53 6.39 -0.83 -11.76
N THR A 54 5.36 -0.82 -10.92
CA THR A 54 4.09 -1.49 -11.21
C THR A 54 3.12 -0.57 -11.94
N LEU A 55 2.84 0.61 -11.38
CA LEU A 55 1.72 1.42 -11.87
C LEU A 55 2.05 2.22 -13.13
N LEU A 56 3.21 2.89 -13.18
CA LEU A 56 3.66 3.66 -14.35
C LEU A 56 4.22 2.76 -15.47
N ARG A 57 5.10 1.82 -15.13
CA ARG A 57 5.88 1.05 -16.10
C ARG A 57 5.36 -0.36 -16.37
N GLY A 58 4.50 -0.90 -15.49
CA GLY A 58 3.96 -2.24 -15.61
C GLY A 58 2.82 -2.34 -16.62
N SER A 59 2.46 -3.57 -16.98
CA SER A 59 1.25 -3.85 -17.75
C SER A 59 0.00 -3.82 -16.86
N VAL A 60 -1.18 -3.72 -17.48
CA VAL A 60 -2.48 -3.89 -16.80
C VAL A 60 -2.52 -5.19 -15.97
N ALA A 61 -1.97 -6.28 -16.50
CA ALA A 61 -1.92 -7.57 -15.82
C ALA A 61 -1.01 -7.53 -14.57
N ASP A 62 0.11 -6.81 -14.64
CA ASP A 62 1.01 -6.63 -13.49
C ASP A 62 0.32 -5.83 -12.39
N VAL A 63 -0.36 -4.73 -12.77
CA VAL A 63 -1.11 -3.89 -11.84
C VAL A 63 -2.21 -4.69 -11.15
N GLU A 64 -3.05 -5.41 -11.91
CA GLU A 64 -4.10 -6.23 -11.32
C GLU A 64 -3.54 -7.29 -10.38
N LYS A 65 -2.47 -7.98 -10.79
CA LYS A 65 -1.83 -9.03 -9.99
C LYS A 65 -1.32 -8.47 -8.67
N GLN A 66 -0.58 -7.36 -8.69
CA GLN A 66 -0.02 -6.77 -7.47
C GLN A 66 -1.08 -6.16 -6.56
N ALA A 67 -2.06 -5.45 -7.12
CA ALA A 67 -3.17 -4.91 -6.33
C ALA A 67 -3.93 -6.03 -5.60
N ARG A 68 -4.30 -7.11 -6.31
CA ARG A 68 -4.98 -8.28 -5.69
C ARG A 68 -4.12 -8.93 -4.63
N ARG A 69 -2.81 -9.10 -4.88
CA ARG A 69 -1.88 -9.70 -3.92
C ARG A 69 -1.89 -8.90 -2.63
N ILE A 70 -1.64 -7.59 -2.71
CA ILE A 70 -1.54 -6.71 -1.55
C ILE A 70 -2.85 -6.70 -0.75
N VAL A 71 -4.00 -6.47 -1.41
CA VAL A 71 -5.31 -6.45 -0.72
C VAL A 71 -5.60 -7.77 -0.01
N LYS A 72 -5.36 -8.91 -0.67
CA LYS A 72 -5.54 -10.24 -0.05
C LYS A 72 -4.56 -10.44 1.11
N THR A 73 -3.31 -10.02 0.94
CA THR A 73 -2.28 -10.12 1.99
C THR A 73 -2.66 -9.32 3.23
N CYS A 74 -3.41 -8.22 3.12
CA CYS A 74 -3.79 -7.38 4.26
C CYS A 74 -5.25 -7.54 4.72
N ARG A 75 -6.01 -8.46 4.11
CA ARG A 75 -7.42 -8.65 4.45
C ARG A 75 -7.59 -9.02 5.93
N GLY A 76 -8.59 -8.41 6.56
CA GLY A 76 -8.97 -8.67 7.96
C GLY A 76 -8.23 -7.81 8.98
N THR A 77 -7.43 -6.84 8.55
CA THR A 77 -6.78 -5.85 9.43
C THR A 77 -7.34 -4.44 9.19
N GLY A 78 -6.84 -3.44 9.93
CA GLY A 78 -7.14 -2.00 9.71
C GLY A 78 -6.45 -1.39 8.47
N TYR A 79 -6.36 -2.14 7.38
CA TYR A 79 -5.59 -1.75 6.20
C TYR A 79 -6.45 -1.02 5.15
N VAL A 80 -5.90 0.06 4.57
CA VAL A 80 -6.48 0.83 3.48
C VAL A 80 -5.57 0.75 2.26
N PHE A 81 -6.04 0.11 1.19
CA PHE A 81 -5.25 -0.02 -0.05
C PHE A 81 -4.95 1.34 -0.68
N ASN A 82 -3.67 1.58 -1.01
CA ASN A 82 -3.22 2.77 -1.73
C ASN A 82 -1.91 2.49 -2.50
N SER A 83 -1.43 3.45 -3.29
CA SER A 83 -0.03 3.46 -3.72
C SER A 83 0.89 3.68 -2.52
N GLY A 84 2.11 3.16 -2.58
CA GLY A 84 3.11 3.35 -1.52
C GLY A 84 3.73 4.74 -1.48
N GLU A 85 3.54 5.54 -2.54
CA GLU A 85 3.96 6.94 -2.65
C GLU A 85 3.10 7.64 -3.72
N MET A 86 3.37 8.91 -4.01
CA MET A 86 2.67 9.68 -5.04
C MET A 86 2.65 8.99 -6.40
N ILE A 87 1.47 8.97 -7.01
CA ILE A 87 1.24 8.44 -8.36
C ILE A 87 1.77 9.45 -9.39
N PRO A 88 2.70 9.05 -10.29
CA PRO A 88 3.17 9.90 -11.38
C PRO A 88 2.02 10.35 -12.29
N ARG A 89 2.09 11.59 -12.78
CA ARG A 89 1.09 12.14 -13.70
C ARG A 89 0.92 11.31 -14.98
N ASP A 90 2.00 10.69 -15.45
CA ASP A 90 2.04 9.98 -16.72
C ASP A 90 1.62 8.51 -16.62
N VAL A 91 1.10 8.08 -15.46
CA VAL A 91 0.54 6.72 -15.33
C VAL A 91 -0.56 6.50 -16.37
N PRO A 92 -0.50 5.42 -17.18
CA PRO A 92 -1.54 5.10 -18.13
C PRO A 92 -2.92 4.95 -17.46
N VAL A 93 -3.96 5.49 -18.10
CA VAL A 93 -5.32 5.49 -17.55
C VAL A 93 -5.84 4.07 -17.33
N GLU A 94 -5.48 3.13 -18.21
CA GLU A 94 -5.79 1.70 -18.10
C GLU A 94 -5.16 1.08 -16.86
N ASN A 95 -3.95 1.47 -16.48
CA ASN A 95 -3.30 0.99 -15.26
C ASN A 95 -4.01 1.54 -14.01
N MET A 96 -4.41 2.81 -14.01
CA MET A 96 -5.24 3.36 -12.92
C MET A 96 -6.58 2.63 -12.77
N LYS A 97 -7.26 2.37 -13.89
CA LYS A 97 -8.53 1.61 -13.90
C LYS A 97 -8.34 0.18 -13.40
N ALA A 98 -7.26 -0.48 -13.84
CA ALA A 98 -6.89 -1.83 -13.42
C ALA A 98 -6.64 -1.90 -11.91
N MET A 99 -5.89 -0.94 -11.35
CA MET A 99 -5.63 -0.83 -9.91
C MET A 99 -6.94 -0.76 -9.11
N VAL A 100 -7.85 0.15 -9.48
CA VAL A 100 -9.13 0.33 -8.77
C VAL A 100 -10.03 -0.90 -8.90
N LYS A 101 -10.16 -1.46 -10.10
CA LYS A 101 -10.97 -2.66 -10.36
C LYS A 101 -10.46 -3.85 -9.56
N ALA A 102 -9.17 -4.13 -9.64
CA ALA A 102 -8.52 -5.24 -8.96
C ALA A 102 -8.62 -5.14 -7.44
N ALA A 103 -8.44 -3.95 -6.88
CA ALA A 103 -8.56 -3.72 -5.44
C ALA A 103 -9.99 -3.98 -4.94
N ARG A 104 -11.02 -3.48 -5.65
CA ARG A 104 -12.43 -3.69 -5.31
C ARG A 104 -12.84 -5.16 -5.37
N GLU A 105 -12.43 -5.87 -6.42
CA GLU A 105 -12.73 -7.30 -6.57
C GLU A 105 -12.01 -8.19 -5.55
N ALA A 106 -10.89 -7.71 -4.97
CA ALA A 106 -10.09 -8.45 -4.01
C ALA A 106 -10.33 -8.06 -2.55
N SER A 107 -11.16 -7.05 -2.28
CA SER A 107 -11.52 -6.61 -0.92
C SER A 107 -12.36 -7.67 -0.20
#